data_AF-A0A946PZQ2-F1
#
_entry.id   AF-A0A946PZQ2-F1
#
_cell.length_a   1.000
_cell.length_b   1.000
_cell.length_c   1.000
_cell.angle_alpha   90.00
_cell.angle_beta   90.00
_cell.angle_gamma   90.00
#
_symmetry.space_group_name_H-M   'P 1'
#
loop_
_entity.id
_entity.type
_entity.pdbx_description
1 polymer ?
#
loop_
_entity_poly.entity_id
_entity_poly.type
_entity_poly.pdbx_seq_one_letter_code
_entity_poly.pdbx_strand_id
1 'polypeptide(L)'
;MNPALERLIWVTNGLMVVLFSTADHLLALALLASVGAFVWVSPNEQRSWAIGAGVLSVVASAFALSPIPVFLLVMSLGGWVALVMEKYNHPAIRWNIIRGISIYAVSGMGYSLYRGSDASAALASDPQMAQGAVYINMIAGVAMYAIPLIFMGMLTQSIWAHPPAPGSRPAQLISTIRTRGKD
;
A
#
# COMPACT_ATOMS: atom_id res chain seq x y z
N MET A 1 48.59 0.19 14.10
CA MET A 1 47.78 0.89 13.07
C MET A 1 47.60 2.34 13.53
N ASN A 2 47.57 3.33 12.64
CA ASN A 2 47.38 4.72 13.06
C ASN A 2 45.95 4.89 13.64
N PRO A 3 45.78 5.39 14.88
CA PRO A 3 44.44 5.53 15.50
C PRO A 3 43.49 6.45 14.71
N ALA A 4 44.02 7.42 13.95
CA ALA A 4 43.21 8.25 13.06
C ALA A 4 42.68 7.45 11.86
N LEU A 5 43.49 6.54 11.31
CA LEU A 5 43.09 5.65 10.21
C LEU A 5 42.02 4.67 10.68
N GLU A 6 42.15 4.12 11.88
CA GLU A 6 41.16 3.21 12.47
C GLU A 6 39.79 3.88 12.66
N ARG A 7 39.77 5.12 13.20
CA ARG A 7 38.53 5.90 13.31
C ARG A 7 37.90 6.20 11.95
N LEU A 8 38.72 6.56 10.95
CA LEU A 8 38.24 6.84 9.60
C LEU A 8 37.61 5.59 8.95
N ILE A 9 38.22 4.42 9.11
CA ILE A 9 37.68 3.15 8.63
C ILE A 9 36.32 2.86 9.28
N TRP A 10 36.21 3.00 10.61
CA TRP A 10 34.95 2.77 11.33
C TRP A 10 33.83 3.72 10.90
N VAL A 11 34.13 5.02 10.75
CA VAL A 11 33.14 6.00 10.29
C VAL A 11 32.70 5.70 8.86
N THR A 12 33.64 5.36 7.97
CA THR A 12 33.33 5.03 6.57
C THR A 12 32.51 3.74 6.48
N ASN A 13 32.86 2.72 7.25
CA ASN A 13 32.10 1.47 7.32
C ASN A 13 30.68 1.72 7.85
N GLY A 14 30.53 2.51 8.92
CA GLY A 14 29.21 2.88 9.44
C GLY A 14 28.36 3.61 8.40
N LEU A 15 28.95 4.57 7.68
CA LEU A 15 28.28 5.28 6.59
C LEU A 15 27.86 4.33 5.46
N MET A 16 28.75 3.41 5.04
CA MET A 16 28.45 2.42 4.01
C MET A 16 27.31 1.50 4.42
N VAL A 17 27.27 1.04 5.67
CA VAL A 17 26.16 0.23 6.19
C VAL A 17 24.85 1.00 6.11
N VAL A 18 24.82 2.26 6.52
CA VAL A 18 23.62 3.11 6.44
C VAL A 18 23.17 3.28 5.00
N LEU A 19 24.08 3.62 4.07
CA LEU A 19 23.76 3.82 2.66
C LEU A 19 23.24 2.53 2.01
N PHE A 20 23.89 1.40 2.28
CA PHE A 20 23.50 0.10 1.77
C PHE A 20 22.13 -0.33 2.31
N SER A 21 21.91 -0.25 3.63
CA SER A 21 20.62 -0.57 4.23
C SER A 21 19.49 0.34 3.73
N THR A 22 19.80 1.62 3.49
CA THR A 22 18.83 2.58 2.91
C THR A 22 18.46 2.21 1.48
N ALA A 23 19.45 1.80 0.66
CA ALA A 23 19.22 1.36 -0.71
C ALA A 23 18.36 0.08 -0.74
N ASP A 24 18.65 -0.89 0.12
CA ASP A 24 17.89 -2.15 0.22
C ASP A 24 16.43 -1.94 0.65
N HIS A 25 16.15 -0.90 1.45
CA HIS A 25 14.82 -0.63 1.99
C HIS A 25 14.17 0.62 1.40
N LEU A 26 14.66 1.11 0.26
CA LEU A 26 14.19 2.36 -0.35
C LEU A 26 12.67 2.38 -0.56
N LEU A 27 12.09 1.27 -1.01
CA LEU A 27 10.65 1.12 -1.22
C LEU A 27 9.85 1.22 0.08
N ALA A 28 10.33 0.58 1.15
CA ALA A 28 9.70 0.62 2.46
C ALA A 28 9.80 2.04 3.08
N LEU A 29 10.93 2.72 2.91
CA LEU A 29 11.13 4.10 3.37
C LEU A 29 10.24 5.09 2.60
N ALA A 30 10.16 4.96 1.27
CA ALA A 30 9.29 5.78 0.44
C ALA A 30 7.80 5.54 0.80
N LEU A 31 7.41 4.28 1.00
CA LEU A 31 6.07 3.94 1.44
C LEU A 31 5.78 4.53 2.83
N LEU A 32 6.70 4.39 3.78
CA LEU A 32 6.58 4.95 5.13
C LEU A 32 6.33 6.47 5.09
N ALA A 33 7.10 7.20 4.29
CA ALA A 33 6.90 8.64 4.10
C ALA A 33 5.51 8.93 3.51
N SER A 34 5.10 8.20 2.48
CA SER A 34 3.79 8.39 1.82
C SER A 34 2.61 8.11 2.76
N VAL A 35 2.63 6.99 3.50
CA VAL A 35 1.55 6.64 4.44
C VAL A 35 1.59 7.49 5.70
N GLY A 36 2.78 7.90 6.16
CA GLY A 36 2.94 8.83 7.27
C GLY A 36 2.31 10.19 6.95
N ALA A 37 2.58 10.72 5.76
CA ALA A 37 1.92 11.92 5.26
C ALA A 37 0.39 11.72 5.14
N PHE A 38 -0.07 10.55 4.70
CA PHE A 38 -1.51 10.27 4.56
C PHE A 38 -2.21 10.25 5.92
N VAL A 39 -1.58 9.63 6.94
CA VAL A 39 -2.06 9.63 8.32
C VAL A 39 -2.12 11.05 8.89
N TRP A 40 -1.09 11.86 8.62
CA TRP A 40 -1.01 13.25 9.09
C TRP A 40 -2.20 14.08 8.61
N VAL A 41 -2.55 13.96 7.33
CA VAL A 41 -3.67 14.71 6.71
C VAL A 41 -5.03 14.04 6.89
N SER A 42 -5.09 12.85 7.51
CA SER A 42 -6.35 12.13 7.71
C SER A 42 -7.17 12.74 8.86
N PRO A 43 -8.50 12.91 8.68
CA PRO A 43 -9.42 13.34 9.72
C PRO A 43 -9.42 12.40 10.93
N ASN A 44 -9.79 12.91 12.11
CA ASN A 44 -9.77 12.15 13.35
C ASN A 44 -10.60 10.87 13.30
N GLU A 45 -11.73 10.85 12.57
CA GLU A 45 -12.58 9.65 12.48
C GLU A 45 -11.92 8.50 11.70
N GLN A 46 -10.99 8.83 10.79
CA GLN A 46 -10.33 7.85 9.91
C GLN A 46 -8.88 7.58 10.31
N ARG A 47 -8.30 8.43 11.18
CA ARG A 47 -6.87 8.41 11.51
C ARG A 47 -6.42 7.09 12.14
N SER A 48 -7.20 6.50 13.05
CA SER A 48 -6.85 5.21 13.66
C SER A 48 -6.74 4.09 12.63
N TRP A 49 -7.67 4.04 11.68
CA TRP A 49 -7.66 3.09 10.57
C TRP A 49 -6.53 3.37 9.57
N ALA A 50 -6.24 4.64 9.30
CA ALA A 50 -5.11 5.04 8.47
C ALA A 50 -3.77 4.62 9.11
N ILE A 51 -3.62 4.75 10.43
CA ILE A 51 -2.44 4.27 11.17
C ILE A 51 -2.34 2.75 11.03
N GLY A 52 -3.42 2.01 11.28
CA GLY A 52 -3.43 0.55 11.16
C GLY A 52 -3.03 0.08 9.76
N ALA A 53 -3.63 0.65 8.71
CA ALA A 53 -3.29 0.35 7.32
C ALA A 53 -1.85 0.76 6.96
N GLY A 54 -1.40 1.92 7.45
CA GLY A 54 -0.04 2.44 7.25
C GLY A 54 1.02 1.52 7.86
N VAL A 55 0.86 1.16 9.14
CA VAL A 55 1.75 0.22 9.84
C VAL A 55 1.76 -1.13 9.12
N LEU A 56 0.58 -1.67 8.82
CA LEU A 56 0.45 -2.96 8.14
C LEU A 56 1.15 -2.98 6.79
N SER A 57 1.01 -1.90 6.00
CA SER A 57 1.64 -1.79 4.68
C SER A 57 3.16 -1.62 4.76
N VAL A 58 3.68 -0.88 5.74
CA VAL A 58 5.13 -0.76 5.95
C VAL A 58 5.73 -2.09 6.38
N VAL A 59 5.07 -2.81 7.30
CA VAL A 59 5.47 -4.16 7.70
C VAL A 59 5.45 -5.10 6.49
N ALA A 60 4.37 -5.11 5.71
CA ALA A 60 4.30 -5.91 4.50
C ALA A 60 5.41 -5.54 3.49
N SER A 61 5.70 -4.25 3.29
CA SER A 61 6.76 -3.79 2.38
C SER A 61 8.16 -4.20 2.84
N ALA A 62 8.40 -4.31 4.15
CA ALA A 62 9.69 -4.73 4.70
C ALA A 62 9.92 -6.24 4.63
N PHE A 63 8.86 -7.06 4.77
CA PHE A 63 8.99 -8.51 4.95
C PHE A 63 8.41 -9.36 3.81
N ALA A 64 7.56 -8.80 2.95
CA ALA A 64 6.95 -9.54 1.85
C ALA A 64 7.90 -9.67 0.66
N LEU A 65 7.71 -10.74 -0.11
CA LEU A 65 8.44 -10.99 -1.34
C LEU A 65 8.05 -9.97 -2.42
N SER A 66 8.93 -9.79 -3.41
CA SER A 66 8.54 -9.08 -4.64
C SER A 66 7.35 -9.81 -5.30
N PRO A 67 6.33 -9.09 -5.82
CA PRO A 67 6.29 -7.64 -6.13
C PRO A 67 5.60 -6.75 -5.08
N ILE A 68 5.30 -7.27 -3.89
CA ILE A 68 4.42 -6.61 -2.91
C ILE A 68 4.90 -5.19 -2.52
N PRO A 69 6.20 -4.95 -2.18
CA PRO A 69 6.67 -3.62 -1.79
C PRO A 69 6.46 -2.55 -2.87
N VAL A 70 6.67 -2.93 -4.14
CA VAL A 70 6.50 -2.04 -5.29
C VAL A 70 5.04 -1.64 -5.44
N PHE A 71 4.12 -2.60 -5.43
CA PHE A 71 2.71 -2.31 -5.63
C PHE A 71 2.08 -1.59 -4.44
N LEU A 72 2.52 -1.83 -3.19
CA LEU A 72 2.08 -1.03 -2.05
C LEU A 72 2.44 0.45 -2.22
N LEU A 73 3.65 0.74 -2.70
CA LEU A 73 4.06 2.10 -3.03
C LEU A 73 3.21 2.70 -4.16
N VAL A 74 3.03 1.96 -5.26
CA VAL A 74 2.19 2.40 -6.40
C VAL A 74 0.75 2.70 -5.95
N MET A 75 0.15 1.82 -5.14
CA MET A 75 -1.20 2.02 -4.62
C MET A 75 -1.28 3.23 -3.68
N SER A 76 -0.26 3.42 -2.84
CA SER A 76 -0.17 4.59 -1.95
C SER A 76 -0.11 5.90 -2.73
N LEU A 77 0.77 5.98 -3.73
CA LEU A 77 0.90 7.14 -4.61
C LEU A 77 -0.35 7.35 -5.47
N GLY A 78 -0.95 6.28 -6.00
CA GLY A 78 -2.23 6.34 -6.72
C GLY A 78 -3.36 6.87 -5.84
N GLY A 79 -3.36 6.53 -4.56
CA GLY A 79 -4.27 7.10 -3.57
C GLY A 79 -4.11 8.61 -3.40
N TRP A 80 -2.88 9.10 -3.35
CA TRP A 80 -2.61 10.55 -3.33
C TRP A 80 -3.14 11.26 -4.57
N VAL A 81 -2.86 10.70 -5.75
CA VAL A 81 -3.39 11.24 -7.01
C VAL A 81 -4.93 11.30 -6.95
N ALA A 82 -5.58 10.24 -6.48
CA ALA A 82 -7.04 10.22 -6.35
C ALA A 82 -7.57 11.27 -5.37
N LEU A 83 -6.89 11.50 -4.23
CA LEU A 83 -7.29 12.53 -3.27
C LEU A 83 -7.15 13.95 -3.83
N VAL A 84 -6.11 14.21 -4.63
CA VAL A 84 -5.89 15.51 -5.26
C VAL A 84 -6.91 15.76 -6.37
N MET A 85 -7.26 14.73 -7.13
CA MET A 85 -8.22 14.83 -8.25
C MET A 85 -9.67 14.87 -7.79
N GLU A 86 -10.03 14.17 -6.73
CA GLU A 86 -11.38 14.18 -6.16
C GLU A 86 -11.71 15.56 -5.57
N LYS A 87 -12.92 16.07 -5.81
CA LYS A 87 -13.34 17.40 -5.32
C LYS A 87 -14.60 17.38 -4.46
N TYR A 88 -15.33 16.26 -4.48
CA TYR A 88 -16.67 16.15 -3.91
C TYR A 88 -16.70 15.18 -2.73
N ASN A 89 -16.07 14.01 -2.83
CA ASN A 89 -16.17 12.95 -1.82
C ASN A 89 -14.80 12.42 -1.34
N HIS A 90 -13.98 13.31 -0.77
CA HIS A 90 -12.72 12.93 -0.12
C HIS A 90 -12.86 11.83 0.94
N PRO A 91 -13.90 11.82 1.80
CA PRO A 91 -14.05 10.77 2.80
C PRO A 91 -14.15 9.37 2.20
N ALA A 92 -14.87 9.19 1.08
CA ALA A 92 -14.98 7.90 0.41
C ALA A 92 -13.66 7.46 -0.22
N ILE A 93 -12.92 8.37 -0.87
CA ILE A 93 -11.60 8.06 -1.44
C ILE A 93 -10.63 7.60 -0.35
N ARG A 94 -10.56 8.30 0.79
CA ARG A 94 -9.72 7.90 1.92
C ARG A 94 -10.04 6.48 2.40
N TRP A 95 -11.33 6.15 2.55
CA TRP A 95 -11.75 4.80 2.91
C TRP A 95 -11.38 3.74 1.88
N ASN A 96 -11.52 4.06 0.59
CA ASN A 96 -11.09 3.18 -0.49
C ASN A 96 -9.59 2.91 -0.44
N ILE A 97 -8.76 3.93 -0.16
CA ILE A 97 -7.31 3.81 0.01
C ILE A 97 -6.98 2.93 1.21
N ILE A 98 -7.53 3.23 2.39
CA ILE A 98 -7.32 2.46 3.62
C ILE A 98 -7.65 0.98 3.38
N ARG A 99 -8.82 0.69 2.81
CA ARG A 99 -9.26 -0.68 2.53
C ARG A 99 -8.35 -1.37 1.52
N GLY A 100 -8.05 -0.71 0.40
CA GLY A 100 -7.24 -1.29 -0.68
C GLY A 100 -5.84 -1.64 -0.22
N ILE A 101 -5.16 -0.69 0.44
CA ILE A 101 -3.82 -0.91 1.00
C ILE A 101 -3.84 -2.03 2.04
N SER A 102 -4.84 -2.06 2.93
CA SER A 102 -4.93 -3.10 3.96
C SER A 102 -5.12 -4.49 3.35
N ILE A 103 -6.04 -4.64 2.40
CA ILE A 103 -6.27 -5.92 1.72
C ILE A 103 -5.00 -6.40 1.04
N TYR A 104 -4.34 -5.52 0.27
CA TYR A 104 -3.13 -5.92 -0.45
C TYR A 104 -1.97 -6.25 0.49
N ALA A 105 -1.80 -5.51 1.59
CA ALA A 105 -0.78 -5.81 2.60
C ALA A 105 -1.00 -7.18 3.26
N VAL A 106 -2.23 -7.51 3.68
CA VAL A 106 -2.55 -8.83 4.25
C VAL A 106 -2.35 -9.93 3.21
N SER A 107 -2.91 -9.78 2.01
CA SER A 107 -2.78 -10.77 0.95
C SER A 107 -1.33 -10.98 0.54
N GLY A 108 -0.54 -9.91 0.49
CA GLY A 108 0.87 -9.95 0.16
C GLY A 108 1.74 -10.65 1.20
N MET A 109 1.49 -10.39 2.49
CA MET A 109 2.14 -11.14 3.57
C MET A 109 1.72 -12.62 3.55
N GLY A 110 0.42 -12.91 3.39
CA GLY A 110 -0.08 -14.29 3.29
C GLY A 110 0.55 -15.05 2.13
N TYR A 111 0.67 -14.42 0.96
CA TYR A 111 1.39 -14.96 -0.19
C TYR A 111 2.86 -15.24 0.13
N SER A 112 3.52 -14.29 0.79
CA SER A 112 4.94 -14.41 1.15
C SER A 112 5.18 -15.53 2.16
N LEU A 113 4.31 -15.68 3.16
CA LEU A 113 4.32 -16.81 4.07
C LEU A 113 4.08 -18.14 3.34
N TYR A 114 3.08 -18.19 2.44
CA TYR A 114 2.79 -19.40 1.68
C TYR A 114 3.97 -19.83 0.79
N ARG A 115 4.66 -18.87 0.16
CA ARG A 115 5.80 -19.12 -0.74
C ARG A 115 7.13 -19.32 -0.01
N GLY A 116 7.30 -18.67 1.14
CA GLY A 116 8.51 -18.73 1.96
C GLY A 116 8.51 -19.86 2.97
N SER A 117 7.36 -20.50 3.21
CA SER A 117 7.26 -21.72 4.02
C SER A 117 7.29 -22.98 3.15
N ASP A 118 7.56 -24.13 3.78
CA ASP A 118 7.49 -25.43 3.13
C ASP A 118 6.06 -25.83 2.73
N ALA A 119 5.03 -25.04 3.05
CA ALA A 119 3.64 -25.35 2.74
C ALA A 119 3.43 -25.55 1.22
N SER A 120 3.97 -24.64 0.40
CA SER A 120 3.84 -24.74 -1.07
C SER A 120 4.52 -26.01 -1.62
N ALA A 121 5.68 -26.38 -1.06
CA ALA A 121 6.41 -27.57 -1.46
C ALA A 121 5.73 -28.86 -0.99
N ALA A 122 5.23 -28.88 0.26
CA ALA A 122 4.51 -30.00 0.83
C ALA A 122 3.24 -30.32 0.04
N LEU A 123 2.45 -29.31 -0.33
CA LEU A 123 1.26 -29.44 -1.18
C LEU A 123 1.59 -30.02 -2.57
N ALA A 124 2.73 -29.66 -3.14
CA ALA A 124 3.15 -30.17 -4.45
C ALA A 124 3.69 -31.62 -4.38
N SER A 125 4.18 -32.04 -3.22
CA SER A 125 4.76 -33.39 -3.02
C SER A 125 3.71 -34.48 -2.83
N ASP A 126 2.49 -34.13 -2.42
CA ASP A 126 1.36 -35.07 -2.33
C ASP A 126 0.74 -35.31 -3.73
N PRO A 127 0.80 -36.53 -4.27
CA PRO A 127 0.22 -36.85 -5.57
C PRO A 127 -1.27 -36.52 -5.70
N GLN A 128 -2.03 -36.55 -4.60
CA GLN A 128 -3.46 -36.22 -4.60
C GLN A 128 -3.72 -34.72 -4.65
N MET A 129 -2.76 -33.90 -4.21
CA MET A 129 -2.88 -32.44 -4.16
C MET A 129 -2.04 -31.70 -5.21
N ALA A 130 -1.16 -32.40 -5.94
CA ALA A 130 -0.24 -31.81 -6.90
C ALA A 130 -0.94 -30.89 -7.93
N GLN A 131 -2.07 -31.32 -8.49
CA GLN A 131 -2.83 -30.49 -9.43
C GLN A 131 -3.48 -29.28 -8.75
N GLY A 132 -3.99 -29.43 -7.53
CA GLY A 132 -4.53 -28.35 -6.72
C GLY A 132 -3.46 -27.30 -6.38
N ALA A 133 -2.24 -27.75 -6.07
CA ALA A 133 -1.10 -26.87 -5.80
C ALA A 133 -0.76 -25.98 -7.01
N VAL A 134 -0.85 -26.51 -8.23
CA VAL A 134 -0.65 -25.71 -9.46
C VAL A 134 -1.69 -24.59 -9.55
N TYR A 135 -2.98 -24.90 -9.34
CA TYR A 135 -4.04 -23.89 -9.39
C TYR A 135 -3.89 -22.83 -8.30
N ILE A 136 -3.58 -23.22 -7.06
CA ILE A 136 -3.37 -22.28 -5.95
C ILE A 136 -2.20 -21.35 -6.26
N ASN A 137 -1.07 -21.89 -6.73
CA ASN A 137 0.09 -21.07 -7.10
C ASN A 137 -0.23 -20.10 -8.23
N MET A 138 -1.00 -20.53 -9.23
CA MET A 138 -1.45 -19.67 -10.32
C MET A 138 -2.36 -18.54 -9.80
N ILE A 139 -3.41 -18.87 -9.05
CA ILE A 139 -4.36 -17.89 -8.52
C ILE A 139 -3.66 -16.90 -7.60
N ALA A 140 -2.82 -17.39 -6.69
CA ALA A 140 -2.10 -16.54 -5.74
C ALA A 140 -1.11 -15.61 -6.47
N GLY A 141 -0.40 -16.13 -7.48
CA GLY A 141 0.47 -15.32 -8.34
C GLY A 141 -0.30 -14.23 -9.09
N VAL A 142 -1.40 -14.58 -9.75
CA VAL A 142 -2.25 -13.62 -10.49
C VAL A 142 -2.83 -12.57 -9.54
N ALA A 143 -3.29 -12.97 -8.35
CA ALA A 143 -3.86 -12.08 -7.36
C ALA A 143 -2.90 -10.95 -6.94
N MET A 144 -1.59 -11.22 -6.86
CA MET A 144 -0.59 -10.21 -6.49
C MET A 144 -0.49 -9.05 -7.49
N TYR A 145 -0.95 -9.26 -8.73
CA TYR A 145 -1.02 -8.21 -9.76
C TYR A 145 -2.46 -7.72 -9.96
N ALA A 146 -3.45 -8.61 -9.87
CA ALA A 146 -4.85 -8.27 -10.08
C ALA A 146 -5.40 -7.35 -8.98
N ILE A 147 -5.05 -7.56 -7.71
CA ILE A 147 -5.56 -6.73 -6.60
C ILE A 147 -5.16 -5.26 -6.76
N PRO A 148 -3.86 -4.91 -6.99
CA PRO A 148 -3.47 -3.52 -7.25
C PRO A 148 -4.18 -2.92 -8.47
N LEU A 149 -4.34 -3.70 -9.55
CA LEU A 149 -5.03 -3.23 -10.76
C LEU A 149 -6.50 -2.92 -10.50
N ILE A 150 -7.22 -3.81 -9.82
CA ILE A 150 -8.62 -3.61 -9.44
C ILE A 150 -8.75 -2.38 -8.55
N PHE A 151 -7.84 -2.21 -7.59
CA PHE A 151 -7.80 -1.02 -6.75
C PHE A 151 -7.62 0.27 -7.56
N MET A 152 -6.67 0.31 -8.49
CA MET A 152 -6.46 1.48 -9.37
C MET A 152 -7.67 1.75 -10.26
N GLY A 153 -8.31 0.70 -10.77
CA GLY A 153 -9.57 0.81 -11.51
C GLY A 153 -10.68 1.39 -10.66
N MET A 154 -10.81 0.97 -9.40
CA MET A 154 -11.79 1.49 -8.46
C MET A 154 -11.54 2.96 -8.08
N LEU A 155 -10.27 3.36 -7.89
CA LEU A 155 -9.92 4.77 -7.69
C LEU A 155 -10.27 5.61 -8.92
N THR A 156 -9.93 5.12 -10.12
CA THR A 156 -10.27 5.77 -11.39
C THR A 156 -11.79 5.92 -11.52
N GLN A 157 -12.55 4.86 -11.29
CA GLN A 157 -14.01 4.92 -11.30
C GLN A 157 -14.55 5.95 -10.30
N SER A 158 -13.97 6.06 -9.11
CA SER A 158 -14.41 7.02 -8.11
C SER A 158 -14.19 8.49 -8.53
N ILE A 159 -13.11 8.75 -9.28
CA ILE A 159 -12.77 10.07 -9.82
C ILE A 159 -13.68 10.44 -11.01
N TRP A 160 -13.89 9.52 -11.95
CA TRP A 160 -14.54 9.82 -13.23
C TRP A 160 -16.05 9.54 -13.24
N ALA A 161 -16.49 8.55 -12.47
CA ALA A 161 -17.89 8.12 -12.39
C ALA A 161 -18.38 8.29 -10.94
N HIS A 162 -18.39 9.54 -10.47
CA HIS A 162 -18.77 9.87 -9.10
C HIS A 162 -20.10 9.19 -8.71
N PRO A 163 -20.12 8.33 -7.69
CA PRO A 163 -21.38 7.91 -7.09
C PRO A 163 -22.07 9.15 -6.48
N PRO A 164 -23.41 9.22 -6.50
CA PRO A 164 -24.14 10.34 -5.92
C PRO A 164 -23.69 10.55 -4.47
N ALA A 165 -23.32 11.78 -4.11
CA ALA A 165 -22.80 12.04 -2.77
C ALA A 165 -23.84 11.61 -1.71
N PRO A 166 -23.44 10.81 -0.70
CA PRO A 166 -24.39 10.25 0.27
C PRO A 166 -25.20 11.36 0.95
N GLY A 167 -26.53 11.23 0.90
CA GLY A 167 -27.44 12.09 1.68
C GLY A 167 -27.83 13.43 1.04
N SER A 168 -27.31 13.79 -0.14
CA SER A 168 -27.67 15.05 -0.82
C SER A 168 -28.44 14.82 -2.11
N ARG A 169 -29.63 15.43 -2.24
CA ARG A 169 -30.32 15.51 -3.53
C ARG A 169 -29.43 16.29 -4.53
N PRO A 170 -29.43 15.97 -5.84
CA PRO A 170 -28.59 16.66 -6.82
C PRO A 170 -28.67 18.19 -6.74
N ALA A 171 -29.86 18.73 -6.46
CA ALA A 171 -30.08 20.16 -6.26
C ALA A 171 -29.33 20.77 -5.05
N GLN A 172 -29.23 20.03 -3.94
CA GLN A 172 -28.48 20.48 -2.75
C GLN A 172 -26.97 20.45 -3.01
N LEU A 173 -26.49 19.45 -3.75
CA LEU A 173 -25.09 19.34 -4.15
C LEU A 173 -24.68 20.55 -5.01
N ILE A 174 -25.53 20.93 -5.97
CA ILE A 174 -25.34 22.12 -6.82
C ILE A 174 -25.38 23.41 -5.99
N SER A 175 -26.31 23.56 -5.03
CA SER A 175 -26.38 24.75 -4.20
C SER A 175 -25.15 24.89 -3.30
N THR A 176 -24.74 23.81 -2.61
CA THR A 176 -23.53 23.78 -1.78
C THR A 176 -22.26 24.11 -2.57
N ILE A 177 -22.13 23.65 -3.82
CA ILE A 177 -20.99 24.02 -4.68
C ILE A 177 -21.05 25.51 -5.06
N ARG A 178 -22.23 26.03 -5.43
CA ARG A 178 -22.41 27.44 -5.86
C ARG A 178 -22.24 28.46 -4.74
N THR A 179 -22.44 28.06 -3.49
CA THR A 179 -22.27 28.91 -2.31
C THR A 179 -20.92 28.70 -1.62
N ARG A 180 -20.12 27.71 -2.04
CA ARG A 180 -18.80 27.44 -1.46
C ARG A 180 -17.88 28.65 -1.64
N GLY A 181 -17.44 29.25 -0.52
CA GLY A 181 -16.55 30.43 -0.51
C GLY A 181 -17.26 31.78 -0.71
N LYS A 182 -18.58 31.85 -0.48
CA LYS A 182 -19.36 33.10 -0.48
C LYS A 182 -19.74 33.59 0.92
N ASP A 183 -19.07 33.10 1.95
CA ASP A 183 -19.17 33.59 3.33
C ASP A 183 -17.93 34.41 3.69
#